data_AF-A0A8X6R0I4-F1
#
_entry.id   AF-A0A8X6R0I4-F1
#
_cell.length_a   1.000
_cell.length_b   1.000
_cell.length_c   1.000
_cell.angle_alpha   90.00
_cell.angle_beta   90.00
_cell.angle_gamma   90.00
#
_symmetry.space_group_name_H-M   'P 1'
#
loop_
_entity.id
_entity.type
_entity.pdbx_description
1 polymer ?
#
loop_
_entity_poly.entity_id
_entity_poly.type
_entity_poly.pdbx_seq_one_letter_code
_entity_poly.pdbx_strand_id
1 'polypeptide(L)'
;MLKTFLWIIIQCSLSSLCFGSATGCSSPLGLMTGAVQDWQISVSSMADHRKDPGCHMRYARIYQPPGRAWCASRKAAMEWIQVDLGVSAI
;
A
#
# COMPACT_ATOMS: atom_id res chain seq x y z
N MET A 1 17.73 31.95 -2.32
CA MET A 1 16.84 31.26 -1.35
C MET A 1 15.40 31.80 -1.36
N LEU A 2 15.14 33.11 -1.46
CA LEU A 2 13.76 33.62 -1.54
C LEU A 2 13.03 33.26 -2.86
N LYS A 3 13.78 33.12 -3.96
CA LYS A 3 13.29 32.81 -5.31
C LYS A 3 12.76 31.37 -5.46
N THR A 4 13.32 30.43 -4.70
CA THR A 4 12.86 29.03 -4.60
C THR A 4 11.59 28.92 -3.76
N PHE A 5 11.44 29.74 -2.71
CA PHE A 5 10.21 29.80 -1.90
C PHE A 5 9.01 30.34 -2.69
N LEU A 6 9.21 31.39 -3.51
CA LEU A 6 8.15 31.93 -4.36
C LEU A 6 7.66 30.92 -5.43
N TRP A 7 8.56 30.10 -5.99
CA TRP A 7 8.20 29.08 -6.97
C TRP A 7 7.34 27.95 -6.37
N ILE A 8 7.60 27.55 -5.13
CA ILE A 8 6.85 26.49 -4.42
C ILE A 8 5.41 26.93 -4.14
N ILE A 9 5.20 28.21 -3.77
CA ILE A 9 3.85 28.75 -3.50
C ILE A 9 3.02 28.85 -4.79
N ILE A 10 3.64 29.19 -5.93
CA ILE A 10 2.96 29.36 -7.22
C ILE A 10 2.57 28.00 -7.85
N GLN A 11 3.30 26.91 -7.58
CA GLN A 11 2.89 25.58 -8.07
C GLN A 11 1.63 25.03 -7.38
N CYS A 12 1.32 25.47 -6.16
CA CYS A 12 0.13 25.06 -5.42
C CYS A 12 -1.16 25.69 -5.98
N SER A 13 -1.09 26.85 -6.65
CA SER A 13 -2.25 27.54 -7.21
C SER A 13 -2.64 27.10 -8.62
N LEU A 14 -1.73 26.44 -9.36
CA LEU A 14 -1.99 25.94 -10.73
C LEU A 14 -2.27 24.44 -10.82
N SER A 15 -2.01 23.67 -9.76
CA SER A 15 -2.31 22.25 -9.72
C SER A 15 -3.36 21.98 -8.63
N SER A 16 -4.49 21.36 -8.99
CA SER A 16 -5.55 20.93 -8.06
C SER A 16 -5.11 19.79 -7.12
N LEU A 17 -3.83 19.71 -6.76
CA LEU A 17 -3.33 18.88 -5.68
C LEU A 17 -3.12 19.78 -4.47
N CYS A 18 -4.23 20.35 -3.99
CA CYS A 18 -4.26 20.82 -2.62
C CYS A 18 -4.13 19.56 -1.76
N PHE A 19 -2.92 19.30 -1.26
CA PHE A 19 -2.74 18.41 -0.12
C PHE A 19 -3.40 19.11 1.06
N GLY A 20 -4.74 19.02 1.13
CA GLY A 20 -5.44 19.27 2.36
C GLY A 20 -4.78 18.39 3.39
N SER A 21 -4.14 19.01 4.38
CA SER A 21 -3.69 18.30 5.57
C SER A 21 -4.89 17.49 6.03
N ALA A 22 -4.83 16.17 5.88
CA ALA A 22 -5.86 15.31 6.40
C ALA A 22 -5.78 15.47 7.92
N THR A 23 -6.61 16.35 8.48
CA THR A 23 -6.78 16.51 9.91
C THR A 23 -7.46 15.24 10.42
N GLY A 24 -6.68 14.19 10.68
CA GLY A 24 -7.19 12.88 11.11
C GLY A 24 -6.19 11.72 10.93
N CYS A 25 -6.62 10.52 11.32
CA CYS A 25 -5.85 9.27 11.24
C CYS A 25 -5.78 8.67 9.82
N SER A 26 -5.48 9.50 8.82
CA SER A 26 -5.47 9.09 7.40
C SER A 26 -4.06 8.78 6.87
N SER A 27 -3.05 8.79 7.74
CA SER A 27 -1.67 8.47 7.36
C SER A 27 -1.53 7.00 6.94
N PRO A 28 -0.75 6.69 5.89
CA PRO A 28 -0.56 5.33 5.44
C PRO A 28 0.17 4.50 6.49
N LEU A 29 -0.33 3.29 6.76
CA LEU A 29 0.25 2.36 7.74
C LEU A 29 1.44 1.54 7.20
N GLY A 30 1.88 1.83 5.97
CA GLY A 30 3.12 1.27 5.43
C GLY A 30 3.01 -0.03 4.61
N LEU A 31 1.80 -0.42 4.20
CA LEU A 31 1.58 -1.56 3.30
C LEU A 31 2.28 -1.34 1.93
N MET A 32 2.14 -0.13 1.37
CA MET A 32 2.78 0.29 0.12
C MET A 32 4.30 0.43 0.25
N THR A 33 4.76 1.04 1.34
CA THR A 33 6.19 1.40 1.53
C THR A 33 7.06 0.23 1.98
N GLY A 34 6.46 -0.90 2.40
CA GLY A 34 7.19 -2.04 2.93
C GLY A 34 7.49 -1.96 4.43
N ALA A 35 6.93 -0.97 5.15
CA ALA A 35 7.09 -0.91 6.60
C ALA A 35 6.34 -2.07 7.29
N VAL A 36 5.15 -2.43 6.79
CA VAL A 36 4.53 -3.72 7.08
C VAL A 36 5.39 -4.79 6.40
N GLN A 37 5.96 -5.71 7.18
CA GLN A 37 6.83 -6.76 6.65
C GLN A 37 6.04 -7.94 6.09
N ASP A 38 6.67 -8.76 5.25
CA ASP A 38 6.00 -9.89 4.61
C ASP A 38 5.44 -10.91 5.61
N TRP A 39 6.12 -11.10 6.75
CA TRP A 39 5.67 -12.01 7.82
C TRP A 39 4.43 -11.50 8.57
N GLN A 40 4.09 -10.21 8.44
CA GLN A 40 2.88 -9.62 9.03
C GLN A 40 1.64 -9.81 8.15
N ILE A 41 1.82 -10.29 6.91
CA ILE A 41 0.70 -10.54 6.01
C ILE A 41 0.34 -12.03 6.13
N SER A 42 -0.94 -12.35 6.08
CA SER A 42 -1.45 -13.72 6.05
C SER A 42 -2.64 -13.79 5.12
N VAL A 43 -2.84 -14.94 4.47
CA VAL A 43 -3.92 -15.12 3.49
C VAL A 43 -4.60 -16.46 3.69
N SER A 44 -5.89 -16.52 3.35
CA SER A 44 -6.69 -17.75 3.40
C SER A 44 -6.12 -18.86 2.53
N SER A 45 -5.71 -18.51 1.31
CA SER A 45 -5.16 -19.42 0.32
C SER A 45 -4.32 -18.65 -0.69
N MET A 46 -3.53 -19.35 -1.49
CA MET A 46 -2.69 -18.73 -2.52
C MET A 46 -2.62 -19.62 -3.75
N ALA A 47 -2.67 -19.01 -4.93
CA ALA A 47 -2.37 -19.70 -6.18
C ALA A 47 -0.95 -20.26 -6.15
N ASP A 48 -0.74 -21.37 -6.88
CA ASP A 48 0.59 -21.97 -6.98
C ASP A 48 1.56 -21.00 -7.66
N HIS A 49 2.52 -20.50 -6.89
CA HIS A 49 3.53 -19.54 -7.34
C HIS A 49 4.37 -20.06 -8.52
N ARG A 50 4.48 -21.38 -8.68
CA ARG A 50 5.19 -21.97 -9.83
C ARG A 50 4.41 -21.81 -11.13
N LYS A 51 3.09 -21.76 -11.06
CA LYS A 51 2.20 -21.56 -12.21
C LYS A 51 2.06 -20.09 -12.56
N ASP A 52 2.02 -19.23 -11.55
CA ASP A 52 1.99 -17.78 -11.72
C ASP A 52 2.96 -17.10 -10.74
N PRO A 53 4.19 -16.78 -11.20
CA PRO A 53 5.18 -16.06 -10.38
C PRO A 53 4.76 -14.63 -10.00
N GLY A 54 3.73 -14.07 -10.67
CA GLY A 54 3.12 -12.80 -10.34
C GLY A 54 2.20 -12.86 -9.13
N CYS A 55 1.79 -14.06 -8.73
CA CYS A 55 0.92 -14.32 -7.58
C CYS A 55 1.73 -14.75 -6.36
N HIS A 56 1.68 -13.95 -5.29
CA HIS A 56 2.23 -14.33 -3.98
C HIS A 56 1.64 -13.46 -2.87
N MET A 57 1.53 -14.00 -1.65
CA MET A 57 1.05 -13.28 -0.46
C MET A 57 1.78 -11.95 -0.23
N ARG A 58 3.12 -11.97 -0.32
CA ARG A 58 3.99 -10.77 -0.18
C ARG A 58 3.68 -9.64 -1.14
N TYR A 59 3.01 -9.92 -2.26
CA TYR A 59 2.61 -8.93 -3.24
C TYR A 59 1.22 -8.35 -2.97
N ALA A 60 0.58 -8.65 -1.83
CA ALA A 60 -0.65 -8.00 -1.36
C ALA A 60 -0.41 -6.54 -0.94
N ARG A 61 0.15 -5.75 -1.85
CA ARG A 61 0.65 -4.39 -1.62
C ARG A 61 0.28 -3.51 -2.80
N ILE A 62 -0.09 -2.26 -2.50
CA ILE A 62 -0.52 -1.29 -3.51
C ILE A 62 0.71 -0.78 -4.29
N TYR A 63 0.55 -0.55 -5.59
CA TYR A 63 1.56 0.05 -6.48
C TYR A 63 2.90 -0.68 -6.54
N GLN A 64 2.94 -2.00 -6.35
CA GLN A 64 4.19 -2.75 -6.50
C GLN A 64 4.49 -3.12 -7.96
N PRO A 65 5.59 -2.61 -8.55
CA PRO A 65 6.08 -3.08 -9.83
C PRO A 65 6.55 -4.53 -9.71
N PRO A 66 6.41 -5.36 -10.76
CA PRO A 66 5.89 -5.06 -12.09
C PRO A 66 4.35 -5.22 -12.24
N GLY A 67 3.55 -4.98 -11.19
CA GLY A 67 2.10 -5.22 -11.20
C GLY A 67 1.72 -6.59 -10.67
N ARG A 68 2.41 -7.02 -9.60
CA ARG A 68 2.14 -8.30 -8.93
C ARG A 68 1.07 -8.15 -7.86
N ALA A 69 0.44 -9.25 -7.49
CA ALA A 69 -0.63 -9.26 -6.52
C ALA A 69 -0.64 -10.54 -5.68
N TRP A 70 -1.44 -10.55 -4.62
CA TRP A 70 -1.93 -11.80 -4.08
C TRP A 70 -3.07 -12.33 -4.95
N CYS A 71 -3.05 -13.63 -5.19
CA CYS A 71 -4.09 -14.34 -5.92
C CYS A 71 -4.53 -15.52 -5.05
N ALA A 72 -5.82 -15.59 -4.74
CA ALA A 72 -6.39 -16.74 -4.03
C ALA A 72 -6.25 -18.02 -4.85
N SER A 73 -6.17 -19.17 -4.17
CA SER A 73 -6.13 -20.48 -4.82
C SER A 73 -7.43 -20.78 -5.56
N ARG A 74 -8.56 -20.26 -5.04
CA ARG A 74 -9.90 -20.45 -5.58
C ARG A 74 -10.63 -19.12 -5.64
N LYS A 75 -11.54 -18.98 -6.61
CA LYS A 75 -12.46 -17.84 -6.69
C LYS A 75 -13.64 -18.10 -5.75
N ALA A 76 -13.46 -17.84 -4.46
CA ALA A 76 -14.48 -18.04 -3.43
C ALA A 76 -14.74 -16.74 -2.66
N ALA A 77 -15.98 -16.57 -2.18
CA ALA A 77 -16.37 -15.39 -1.43
C ALA A 77 -15.72 -15.29 -0.04
N MET A 78 -15.14 -16.38 0.46
CA MET A 78 -14.53 -16.46 1.80
C MET A 78 -13.01 -16.26 1.81
N GLU A 79 -12.42 -15.89 0.69
CA GLU A 79 -10.98 -15.61 0.63
C GLU A 79 -10.66 -14.29 1.33
N TRP A 80 -9.55 -14.24 2.07
CA TRP A 80 -9.20 -13.10 2.89
C TRP A 80 -7.70 -12.82 2.89
N ILE A 81 -7.36 -11.56 3.16
CA ILE A 81 -6.01 -11.08 3.47
C ILE A 81 -6.07 -10.46 4.86
N GLN A 82 -5.21 -10.91 5.75
CA GLN A 82 -5.01 -10.35 7.08
C GLN A 82 -3.66 -9.65 7.12
N VAL A 83 -3.62 -8.49 7.77
CA VAL A 83 -2.40 -7.73 8.02
C VAL A 83 -2.29 -7.49 9.52
N ASP A 84 -1.25 -8.05 10.13
CA ASP A 84 -0.92 -7.83 11.54
C ASP A 84 -0.20 -6.49 11.71
N LEU A 85 -0.86 -5.52 12.33
CA LEU A 85 -0.30 -4.20 12.62
C LEU A 85 0.47 -4.15 13.95
N GLY A 86 0.57 -5.28 14.65
CA GLY A 86 1.17 -5.37 15.97
C GLY A 86 0.26 -4.83 17.08
N VAL A 87 0.87 -4.39 18.17
CA VAL A 87 0.18 -3.79 19.30
C VAL A 87 -0.13 -2.32 19.04
N SER A 88 -1.27 -1.86 19.56
CA SER A 88 -1.64 -0.44 19.49
C SER A 88 -0.55 0.42 20.15
N ALA A 89 -0.23 1.56 19.54
CA ALA A 89 0.61 2.56 20.17
C ALA A 89 -0.15 3.12 21.38
N ILE A 90 0.32 2.79 22.59
CA ILE A 90 -0.19 3.29 23.87
C ILE A 90 0.24 4.75 24.05
#